data_AF-D5SXJ0-F1
#
_entry.id   AF-D5SXJ0-F1
#
_cell.length_a   1.000
_cell.length_b   1.000
_cell.length_c   1.000
_cell.angle_alpha   90.00
_cell.angle_beta   90.00
_cell.angle_gamma   90.00
#
_symmetry.space_group_name_H-M   'P 1'
#
loop_
_entity.id
_entity.type
_entity.pdbx_description
1 polymer ?
#
loop_
_entity_poly.entity_id
_entity_poly.type
_entity_poly.pdbx_seq_one_letter_code
_entity_poly.pdbx_strand_id
1 'polypeptide(L)'
;MNPTRIFVIAAAMAPILVWSCVVQAAEIPSPDLSISTAIDRLLQESHDRAGIVPARRTDDRSLLRRTTLDLSGRIPTSAEIRAYEQDSASERQLRLVDRLMSAADYAIHLRNELDAMLSAGGNSPQEWKDYLLKACEENQPWDETFRELLAPDQNIEAQRGAAHFLKSRLNDLDDLTNDTSSLLLGVSINCAKCHDHPLVEDWKQDHYFGLQAFLAQTYQTRAGRLAERPPTELNFKTTSGVEKAARLMFLTGATVTAPEDKRTDEQKKADAEMVRNQREKEGLAPPAELEFSPRKEFVKLALDPANRTFMARSIINRTWARLMGRGLVHPVDQMHSGNPSNHPVLLDWLERDFIDHGFDLSRLIRGIVLSDAYARSSQWVYDTPAPPADQFAVAAIKPLTPQQLTVSLIIATMNPEKIPSSDFHEQGVDPNTWKSFRTELEKKASGTARLLEYPGENFQISVTEALLFNNAAQIQNNYLKSSDDRLVNFLSNQWKAQQTQEDLHARRMDSLIQTSFEIVFTRRAEEDEVSMFRNYLLERNERLPEAFQQMLWAMITSPEFRFNY
;
A
#
# COMPACT_ATOMS: atom_id res chain seq x y z
N MET A 1 -3.48 -28.00 86.43
CA MET A 1 -2.19 -27.79 85.73
C MET A 1 -1.72 -29.16 85.26
N ASN A 2 -1.78 -29.44 83.97
CA ASN A 2 -1.38 -30.73 83.41
C ASN A 2 -0.49 -30.48 82.18
N PRO A 3 0.73 -31.04 82.11
CA PRO A 3 1.77 -30.52 81.23
C PRO A 3 1.74 -31.14 79.83
N THR A 4 2.11 -30.27 78.89
CA THR A 4 2.19 -30.42 77.44
C THR A 4 3.19 -31.52 77.03
N ARG A 5 2.76 -32.43 76.14
CA ARG A 5 3.64 -33.34 75.39
C ARG A 5 4.03 -32.68 74.07
N ILE A 6 5.34 -32.52 73.86
CA ILE A 6 5.93 -32.03 72.61
C ILE A 6 6.08 -33.21 71.64
N PHE A 7 5.46 -33.13 70.46
CA PHE A 7 5.69 -34.03 69.34
C PHE A 7 6.71 -33.38 68.39
N VAL A 8 7.78 -34.11 68.08
CA VAL A 8 8.77 -33.77 67.05
C VAL A 8 8.24 -34.27 65.71
N ILE A 9 8.01 -33.36 64.76
CA ILE A 9 7.70 -33.68 63.35
C ILE A 9 8.98 -33.47 62.54
N ALA A 10 9.48 -34.55 61.92
CA ALA A 10 10.56 -34.51 60.95
C ALA A 10 10.00 -34.02 59.61
N ALA A 11 10.55 -32.90 59.09
CA ALA A 11 10.21 -32.37 57.78
C ALA A 11 11.10 -33.02 56.71
N ALA A 12 10.50 -33.73 55.76
CA ALA A 12 11.16 -34.21 54.56
C ALA A 12 11.21 -33.09 53.52
N MET A 13 12.42 -32.68 53.10
CA MET A 13 12.61 -31.75 51.98
C MET A 13 12.49 -32.50 50.65
N ALA A 14 11.49 -32.13 49.84
CA ALA A 14 11.41 -32.50 48.42
C ALA A 14 12.16 -31.44 47.59
N PRO A 15 12.96 -31.81 46.56
CA PRO A 15 13.66 -30.86 45.72
C PRO A 15 12.67 -30.19 44.77
N ILE A 16 12.60 -28.86 44.83
CA ILE A 16 11.87 -28.03 43.87
C ILE A 16 12.68 -28.01 42.57
N LEU A 17 12.23 -28.78 41.58
CA LEU A 17 12.71 -28.68 40.21
C LEU A 17 12.22 -27.34 39.63
N VAL A 18 13.12 -26.36 39.59
CA VAL A 18 12.91 -25.11 38.85
C VAL A 18 13.02 -25.45 37.37
N TRP A 19 11.88 -25.61 36.70
CA TRP A 19 11.83 -25.63 35.24
C TRP A 19 12.14 -24.20 34.76
N SER A 20 13.42 -23.94 34.52
CA SER A 20 13.84 -22.79 33.74
C SER A 20 13.28 -22.95 32.33
N CYS A 21 12.22 -22.22 32.04
CA CYS A 21 11.69 -22.05 30.69
C CYS A 21 12.74 -21.27 29.90
N VAL A 22 13.66 -21.98 29.25
CA VAL A 22 14.54 -21.39 28.24
C VAL A 22 13.62 -21.07 27.07
N VAL A 23 13.21 -19.80 26.96
CA VAL A 23 12.63 -19.28 25.71
C VAL A 23 13.76 -19.37 24.69
N GLN A 24 13.77 -20.43 23.91
CA GLN A 24 14.68 -20.59 22.80
C GLN A 24 14.35 -19.46 21.82
N ALA A 25 15.25 -18.49 21.69
CA ALA A 25 15.11 -17.43 20.69
C ALA A 25 14.94 -18.14 19.34
N ALA A 26 13.81 -17.91 18.67
CA ALA A 26 13.57 -18.51 17.37
C ALA A 26 14.69 -18.04 16.42
N GLU A 27 15.42 -19.01 15.85
CA GLU A 27 16.55 -18.72 14.97
C GLU A 27 16.05 -18.04 13.70
N ILE A 28 16.66 -16.91 13.33
CA ILE A 28 16.39 -16.24 12.06
C ILE A 28 16.81 -17.20 10.92
N PRO A 29 15.90 -17.59 9.99
CA PRO A 29 16.22 -18.53 8.92
C PRO A 29 17.36 -18.06 8.01
N SER A 30 17.91 -18.97 7.20
CA SER A 30 18.98 -18.64 6.23
C SER A 30 18.57 -17.48 5.31
N PRO A 31 19.49 -16.56 4.96
CA PRO A 31 19.24 -15.53 3.95
C PRO A 31 19.00 -16.09 2.54
N ASP A 32 19.38 -17.34 2.26
CA ASP A 32 19.22 -17.95 0.93
C ASP A 32 17.77 -18.38 0.61
N LEU A 33 16.86 -18.32 1.59
CA LEU A 33 15.45 -18.65 1.36
C LEU A 33 14.79 -17.60 0.47
N SER A 34 13.87 -18.04 -0.39
CA SER A 34 12.95 -17.09 -1.03
C SER A 34 12.06 -16.44 0.03
N ILE A 35 11.68 -15.19 -0.22
CA ILE A 35 10.80 -14.43 0.68
C ILE A 35 9.50 -15.20 0.99
N SER A 36 8.87 -15.82 -0.01
CA SER A 36 7.64 -16.61 0.21
C SER A 36 7.86 -17.78 1.17
N THR A 37 8.96 -18.53 1.00
CA THR A 37 9.28 -19.66 1.87
C THR A 37 9.60 -19.21 3.30
N ALA A 38 10.30 -18.07 3.46
CA ALA A 38 10.58 -17.51 4.78
C ALA A 38 9.30 -17.05 5.49
N ILE A 39 8.41 -16.36 4.77
CA ILE A 39 7.08 -15.93 5.27
C ILE A 39 6.29 -17.16 5.76
N ASP A 40 6.12 -18.15 4.89
CA ASP A 40 5.28 -19.30 5.18
C ASP A 40 5.83 -20.13 6.35
N ARG A 41 7.15 -20.35 6.37
CA ARG A 41 7.81 -21.04 7.48
C ARG A 41 7.63 -20.31 8.80
N LEU A 42 7.93 -19.02 8.87
CA LEU A 42 7.91 -18.27 10.13
C LEU A 42 6.48 -18.06 10.65
N LEU A 43 5.51 -17.87 9.76
CA LEU A 43 4.10 -17.84 10.13
C LEU A 43 3.62 -19.21 10.61
N GLN A 44 3.99 -20.30 9.94
CA GLN A 44 3.64 -21.65 10.38
C GLN A 44 4.22 -21.98 11.75
N GLU A 45 5.49 -21.65 12.01
CA GLU A 45 6.12 -21.82 13.33
C GLU A 45 5.42 -20.98 14.42
N SER A 46 4.84 -19.83 14.06
CA SER A 46 4.02 -19.02 14.96
C SER A 46 2.66 -19.69 15.23
N HIS A 47 1.99 -20.18 14.18
CA HIS A 47 0.71 -20.88 14.28
C HIS A 47 0.80 -22.17 15.07
N ASP A 48 1.84 -22.97 14.86
CA ASP A 48 2.06 -24.23 15.58
C ASP A 48 2.23 -23.98 17.09
N ARG A 49 2.98 -22.94 17.47
CA ARG A 49 3.14 -22.54 18.87
C ARG A 49 1.84 -22.04 19.50
N ALA A 50 1.00 -21.37 18.71
CA ALA A 50 -0.29 -20.85 19.15
C ALA A 50 -1.43 -21.87 19.07
N GLY A 51 -1.20 -23.07 18.51
CA GLY A 51 -2.23 -24.06 18.24
C GLY A 51 -3.27 -23.59 17.21
N ILE A 52 -2.87 -22.71 16.29
CA ILE A 52 -3.73 -22.14 15.26
C ILE A 52 -3.64 -22.99 14.00
N VAL A 53 -4.78 -23.38 13.44
CA VAL A 53 -4.85 -23.94 12.09
C VAL A 53 -5.31 -22.82 11.15
N PRO A 54 -4.48 -22.38 10.19
CA PRO A 54 -4.87 -21.30 9.28
C PRO A 54 -6.02 -21.72 8.35
N ALA A 55 -6.69 -20.72 7.77
CA ALA A 55 -7.64 -20.90 6.70
C ALA A 55 -6.97 -21.62 5.53
N ARG A 56 -7.75 -22.46 4.85
CA ARG A 56 -7.29 -23.16 3.64
C ARG A 56 -6.97 -22.15 2.54
N ARG A 57 -6.18 -22.57 1.56
CA ARG A 57 -5.96 -21.82 0.33
C ARG A 57 -7.30 -21.46 -0.33
N THR A 58 -7.40 -20.25 -0.84
CA THR A 58 -8.56 -19.80 -1.63
C THR A 58 -8.62 -20.50 -2.98
N ASP A 59 -9.78 -20.51 -3.62
CA ASP A 59 -9.90 -21.01 -4.99
C ASP A 59 -9.11 -20.15 -5.99
N ASP A 60 -8.84 -20.75 -7.14
CA ASP A 60 -7.99 -20.15 -8.16
C ASP A 60 -8.52 -18.84 -8.74
N ARG A 61 -9.85 -18.66 -8.80
CA ARG A 61 -10.47 -17.46 -9.37
C ARG A 61 -10.43 -16.29 -8.39
N SER A 62 -10.70 -16.52 -7.11
CA SER A 62 -10.50 -15.51 -6.08
C SER A 62 -9.02 -15.14 -5.92
N LEU A 63 -8.10 -16.10 -6.05
CA LEU A 63 -6.66 -15.78 -6.05
C LEU A 63 -6.25 -14.93 -7.26
N LEU A 64 -6.76 -15.25 -8.45
CA LEU A 64 -6.55 -14.46 -9.67
C LEU A 64 -7.05 -13.03 -9.47
N ARG A 65 -8.30 -12.85 -9.03
CA ARG A 65 -8.90 -11.54 -8.77
C ARG A 65 -8.06 -10.73 -7.79
N ARG A 66 -7.72 -11.31 -6.64
CA ARG A 66 -6.94 -10.68 -5.58
C ARG A 66 -5.57 -10.22 -6.09
N THR A 67 -4.86 -11.12 -6.77
CA THR A 67 -3.50 -10.87 -7.27
C THR A 67 -3.51 -9.79 -8.35
N THR A 68 -4.46 -9.81 -9.28
CA THR A 68 -4.57 -8.77 -10.31
C THR A 68 -4.93 -7.42 -9.72
N LEU A 69 -5.79 -7.37 -8.69
CA LEU A 69 -6.10 -6.11 -8.01
C LEU A 69 -4.88 -5.54 -7.27
N ASP A 70 -4.15 -6.39 -6.55
CA ASP A 70 -2.99 -5.97 -5.74
C ASP A 70 -1.75 -5.63 -6.58
N LEU A 71 -1.60 -6.22 -7.78
CA LEU A 71 -0.46 -5.95 -8.67
C LEU A 71 -0.79 -4.97 -9.80
N SER A 72 -2.00 -4.97 -10.34
CA SER A 72 -2.36 -4.18 -11.52
C SER A 72 -3.37 -3.06 -11.24
N GLY A 73 -3.97 -3.04 -10.05
CA GLY A 73 -4.92 -2.01 -9.66
C GLY A 73 -6.25 -2.10 -10.41
N ARG A 74 -6.64 -3.30 -10.85
CA ARG A 74 -7.88 -3.57 -11.61
C ARG A 74 -8.26 -5.05 -11.54
N ILE A 75 -9.49 -5.38 -11.87
CA ILE A 75 -9.91 -6.78 -12.10
C ILE A 75 -9.24 -7.36 -13.37
N PRO A 76 -9.12 -8.69 -13.48
CA PRO A 76 -8.60 -9.34 -14.68
C PRO A 76 -9.57 -9.21 -15.85
N THR A 77 -9.01 -9.13 -17.06
CA THR A 77 -9.76 -9.16 -18.32
C THR A 77 -10.16 -10.60 -18.68
N SER A 78 -11.14 -10.77 -19.57
CA SER A 78 -11.51 -12.10 -20.06
C SER A 78 -10.36 -12.85 -20.74
N ALA A 79 -9.41 -12.14 -21.35
CA ALA A 79 -8.21 -12.75 -21.95
C ALA A 79 -7.27 -13.29 -20.86
N GLU A 80 -7.00 -12.50 -19.82
CA GLU A 80 -6.17 -12.91 -18.67
C GLU A 80 -6.79 -14.10 -17.92
N ILE A 81 -8.11 -14.08 -17.74
CA ILE A 81 -8.89 -15.18 -17.14
C ILE A 81 -8.67 -16.49 -17.90
N ARG A 82 -8.71 -16.47 -19.24
CA ARG A 82 -8.47 -17.66 -20.08
C ARG A 82 -7.01 -18.09 -20.06
N ALA A 83 -6.07 -17.15 -20.14
CA ALA A 83 -4.63 -17.44 -20.09
C ALA A 83 -4.25 -18.12 -18.76
N TYR A 84 -4.80 -17.63 -17.65
CA TYR A 84 -4.61 -18.19 -16.32
C TYR A 84 -5.13 -19.63 -16.20
N GLU A 85 -6.26 -19.96 -16.83
CA GLU A 85 -6.82 -21.32 -16.82
C GLU A 85 -6.01 -22.31 -17.66
N GLN A 86 -5.31 -21.83 -18.69
CA GLN A 86 -4.45 -22.65 -19.54
C GLN A 86 -3.13 -23.03 -18.85
N ASP A 87 -2.71 -22.27 -17.84
CA ASP A 87 -1.52 -22.59 -17.07
C ASP A 87 -1.70 -23.83 -16.18
N SER A 88 -0.62 -24.58 -16.04
CA SER A 88 -0.55 -25.74 -15.14
C SER A 88 -0.80 -25.31 -13.70
N ALA A 89 -1.60 -26.08 -12.93
CA ALA A 89 -1.99 -25.70 -11.57
C ALA A 89 -0.79 -25.43 -10.65
N SER A 90 0.33 -26.15 -10.83
CA SER A 90 1.55 -25.98 -10.03
C SER A 90 2.36 -24.72 -10.35
N GLU A 91 2.22 -24.15 -11.56
CA GLU A 91 2.98 -22.97 -12.00
C GLU A 91 2.09 -21.72 -12.13
N ARG A 92 0.78 -21.90 -11.95
CA ARG A 92 -0.24 -20.90 -12.29
C ARG A 92 -0.05 -19.57 -11.54
N GLN A 93 0.19 -19.61 -10.23
CA GLN A 93 0.41 -18.42 -9.42
C GLN A 93 1.72 -17.71 -9.81
N LEU A 94 2.80 -18.48 -10.03
CA LEU A 94 4.09 -17.95 -10.43
C LEU A 94 4.00 -17.21 -11.77
N ARG A 95 3.42 -17.85 -12.78
CA ARG A 95 3.24 -17.27 -14.12
C ARG A 95 2.31 -16.06 -14.11
N LEU A 96 1.25 -16.08 -13.28
CA LEU A 96 0.39 -14.92 -13.10
C LEU A 96 1.19 -13.74 -12.57
N VAL A 97 1.91 -13.93 -11.46
CA VAL A 97 2.70 -12.86 -10.83
C VAL A 97 3.75 -12.32 -11.81
N ASP A 98 4.47 -13.21 -12.50
CA ASP A 98 5.48 -12.80 -13.47
C ASP A 98 4.87 -11.99 -14.63
N ARG A 99 3.73 -12.40 -15.20
CA ARG A 99 3.02 -11.64 -16.24
C ARG A 99 2.53 -10.27 -15.75
N LEU A 100 1.94 -10.21 -14.56
CA LEU A 100 1.37 -8.96 -14.04
C LEU A 100 2.46 -7.95 -13.67
N MET A 101 3.54 -8.39 -13.01
CA MET A 101 4.64 -7.50 -12.59
C MET A 101 5.44 -6.96 -13.75
N SER A 102 5.45 -7.66 -14.88
CA SER A 102 6.15 -7.23 -16.09
C SER A 102 5.27 -6.37 -17.01
N ALA A 103 3.96 -6.30 -16.74
CA ALA A 103 3.03 -5.42 -17.45
C ALA A 103 3.12 -3.97 -16.96
N ALA A 104 2.77 -3.02 -17.85
CA ALA A 104 2.73 -1.59 -17.53
C ALA A 104 1.78 -1.25 -16.35
N ASP A 105 0.75 -2.08 -16.12
CA ASP A 105 -0.15 -1.90 -14.97
C ASP A 105 0.59 -1.90 -13.64
N TYR A 106 1.63 -2.71 -13.50
CA TYR A 106 2.33 -2.86 -12.22
C TYR A 106 2.99 -1.56 -11.79
N ALA A 107 3.80 -0.96 -12.68
CA ALA A 107 4.42 0.33 -12.39
C ALA A 107 3.39 1.46 -12.19
N ILE A 108 2.31 1.47 -12.96
CA ILE A 108 1.23 2.47 -12.83
C ILE A 108 0.50 2.30 -11.49
N HIS A 109 0.19 1.07 -11.09
CA HIS A 109 -0.50 0.79 -9.83
C HIS A 109 0.42 1.09 -8.63
N LEU A 110 1.67 0.63 -8.66
CA LEU A 110 2.64 0.92 -7.61
C LEU A 110 2.85 2.43 -7.44
N ARG A 111 2.93 3.19 -8.54
CA ARG A 111 2.95 4.66 -8.50
C ARG A 111 1.75 5.24 -7.77
N ASN A 112 0.54 4.72 -8.02
CA ASN A 112 -0.67 5.21 -7.36
C ASN A 112 -0.68 4.90 -5.86
N GLU A 113 -0.17 3.73 -5.47
CA GLU A 113 -0.02 3.35 -4.05
C GLU A 113 1.01 4.25 -3.35
N LEU A 114 2.15 4.50 -3.98
CA LEU A 114 3.17 5.41 -3.45
C LEU A 114 2.67 6.86 -3.39
N ASP A 115 1.93 7.32 -4.39
CA ASP A 115 1.32 8.66 -4.38
C ASP A 115 0.32 8.80 -3.23
N ALA A 116 -0.59 7.83 -3.05
CA ALA A 116 -1.54 7.84 -1.95
C ALA A 116 -0.84 7.87 -0.59
N MET A 117 0.23 7.07 -0.43
CA MET A 117 1.03 7.00 0.79
C MET A 117 1.79 8.30 1.08
N LEU A 118 2.50 8.85 0.10
CA LEU A 118 3.47 9.94 0.29
C LEU A 118 2.82 11.34 0.16
N SER A 119 1.68 11.45 -0.50
CA SER A 119 0.92 12.69 -0.65
C SER A 119 -0.20 12.84 0.40
N ALA A 120 -0.31 11.90 1.36
CA ALA A 120 -1.37 11.85 2.38
C ALA A 120 -2.79 11.99 1.78
N GLY A 121 -3.03 11.35 0.62
CA GLY A 121 -4.32 11.42 -0.10
C GLY A 121 -4.65 12.77 -0.76
N GLY A 122 -3.72 13.73 -0.77
CA GLY A 122 -3.88 15.01 -1.44
C GLY A 122 -3.80 14.93 -2.97
N ASN A 123 -4.24 15.99 -3.65
CA ASN A 123 -4.11 16.09 -5.11
C ASN A 123 -2.67 16.45 -5.50
N SER A 124 -1.90 15.45 -5.93
CA SER A 124 -0.50 15.61 -6.33
C SER A 124 -0.35 16.08 -7.79
N PRO A 125 0.69 16.88 -8.10
CA PRO A 125 0.94 17.42 -9.45
C PRO A 125 1.45 16.33 -10.41
N GLN A 126 1.31 16.56 -11.72
CA GLN A 126 1.72 15.58 -12.74
C GLN A 126 3.22 15.27 -12.69
N GLU A 127 4.08 16.28 -12.49
CA GLU A 127 5.54 16.09 -12.39
C GLU A 127 5.94 15.12 -11.26
N TRP A 128 5.19 15.11 -10.14
CA TRP A 128 5.37 14.15 -9.05
C TRP A 128 4.96 12.73 -9.47
N LYS A 129 3.82 12.60 -10.15
CA LYS A 129 3.34 11.31 -10.65
C LYS A 129 4.27 10.72 -11.70
N ASP A 130 4.84 11.56 -12.57
CA ASP A 130 5.82 11.18 -13.58
C ASP A 130 7.12 10.69 -12.93
N TYR A 131 7.59 11.39 -11.89
CA TYR A 131 8.73 10.94 -11.07
C TYR A 131 8.49 9.55 -10.47
N LEU A 132 7.38 9.39 -9.73
CA LEU A 132 7.06 8.10 -9.11
C LEU A 132 6.87 6.99 -10.15
N LEU A 133 6.23 7.29 -11.29
CA LEU A 133 6.03 6.32 -12.36
C LEU A 133 7.37 5.85 -12.90
N LYS A 134 8.29 6.78 -13.17
CA LYS A 134 9.63 6.45 -13.63
C LYS A 134 10.38 5.59 -12.61
N ALA A 135 10.36 5.96 -11.33
CA ALA A 135 10.98 5.18 -10.26
C ALA A 135 10.42 3.75 -10.19
N CYS A 136 9.10 3.57 -10.42
CA CYS A 136 8.49 2.26 -10.47
C CYS A 136 8.85 1.46 -11.74
N GLU A 137 8.88 2.10 -12.92
CA GLU A 137 9.24 1.47 -14.20
C GLU A 137 10.71 1.00 -14.21
N GLU A 138 11.60 1.76 -13.57
CA GLU A 138 13.03 1.46 -13.47
C GLU A 138 13.38 0.54 -12.28
N ASN A 139 12.39 0.12 -11.50
CA ASN A 139 12.56 -0.60 -10.22
C ASN A 139 13.62 0.06 -9.33
N GLN A 140 13.51 1.37 -9.16
CA GLN A 140 14.48 2.17 -8.41
C GLN A 140 14.58 1.66 -6.96
N PRO A 141 15.80 1.45 -6.43
CA PRO A 141 16.02 1.14 -5.02
C PRO A 141 15.32 2.14 -4.09
N TRP A 142 14.65 1.62 -3.06
CA TRP A 142 13.85 2.47 -2.18
C TRP A 142 14.71 3.46 -1.36
N ASP A 143 15.97 3.15 -1.08
CA ASP A 143 16.93 4.08 -0.45
C ASP A 143 17.27 5.27 -1.35
N GLU A 144 17.34 5.08 -2.66
CA GLU A 144 17.50 6.18 -3.63
C GLU A 144 16.23 7.02 -3.72
N THR A 145 15.04 6.41 -3.72
CA THR A 145 13.78 7.17 -3.60
C THR A 145 13.76 7.98 -2.29
N PHE A 146 14.11 7.38 -1.16
CA PHE A 146 14.21 8.07 0.13
C PHE A 146 15.17 9.28 0.07
N ARG A 147 16.35 9.11 -0.55
CA ARG A 147 17.32 10.20 -0.77
C ARG A 147 16.72 11.33 -1.60
N GLU A 148 16.07 11.01 -2.70
CA GLU A 148 15.50 11.99 -3.63
C GLU A 148 14.31 12.75 -3.04
N LEU A 149 13.49 12.11 -2.18
CA LEU A 149 12.39 12.77 -1.49
C LEU A 149 12.88 13.86 -0.52
N LEU A 150 14.04 13.67 0.10
CA LEU A 150 14.57 14.54 1.17
C LEU A 150 15.69 15.48 0.68
N ALA A 151 16.40 15.12 -0.38
CA ALA A 151 17.50 15.90 -0.94
C ALA A 151 17.57 15.78 -2.48
N PRO A 152 16.52 16.20 -3.22
CA PRO A 152 16.46 16.06 -4.67
C PRO A 152 17.49 16.94 -5.38
N ASP A 153 18.18 16.41 -6.39
CA ASP A 153 18.94 17.22 -7.33
C ASP A 153 18.00 17.81 -8.40
N GLN A 154 17.55 19.04 -8.17
CA GLN A 154 16.63 19.75 -9.05
C GLN A 154 17.24 20.20 -10.39
N ASN A 155 18.53 19.91 -10.64
CA ASN A 155 19.14 20.07 -11.94
C ASN A 155 18.90 18.85 -12.84
N ILE A 156 18.70 17.68 -12.24
CA ILE A 156 18.28 16.46 -12.92
C ILE A 156 16.77 16.53 -13.14
N GLU A 157 16.34 16.63 -14.40
CA GLU A 157 14.93 16.76 -14.76
C GLU A 157 14.06 15.64 -14.15
N ALA A 158 14.55 14.40 -14.20
CA ALA A 158 13.85 13.24 -13.65
C ALA A 158 13.58 13.33 -12.14
N GLN A 159 14.41 14.04 -11.35
CA GLN A 159 14.27 14.14 -9.90
C GLN A 159 13.46 15.35 -9.44
N ARG A 160 13.11 16.28 -10.35
CA ARG A 160 12.40 17.52 -9.97
C ARG A 160 11.06 17.24 -9.29
N GLY A 161 10.36 16.21 -9.74
CA GLY A 161 9.09 15.77 -9.15
C GLY A 161 9.22 15.38 -7.68
N ALA A 162 10.31 14.70 -7.28
CA ALA A 162 10.54 14.22 -5.91
C ALA A 162 10.48 15.35 -4.86
N ALA A 163 10.84 16.57 -5.26
CA ALA A 163 10.77 17.76 -4.43
C ALA A 163 9.35 18.09 -3.94
N HIS A 164 8.30 17.53 -4.55
CA HIS A 164 6.93 17.71 -4.11
C HIS A 164 6.72 17.30 -2.64
N PHE A 165 7.36 16.21 -2.18
CA PHE A 165 7.22 15.71 -0.80
C PHE A 165 7.53 16.80 0.24
N LEU A 166 8.65 17.51 0.07
CA LEU A 166 9.01 18.63 0.92
C LEU A 166 8.10 19.84 0.65
N LYS A 167 7.95 20.25 -0.62
CA LYS A 167 7.22 21.48 -1.00
C LYS A 167 5.79 21.51 -0.48
N SER A 168 5.08 20.39 -0.52
CA SER A 168 3.69 20.32 -0.05
C SER A 168 3.54 20.52 1.47
N ARG A 169 4.65 20.44 2.22
CA ARG A 169 4.69 20.50 3.69
C ARG A 169 5.42 21.71 4.25
N LEU A 170 6.02 22.57 3.41
CA LEU A 170 6.84 23.70 3.90
C LEU A 170 6.06 24.80 4.60
N ASN A 171 4.72 24.80 4.49
CA ASN A 171 3.89 25.78 5.18
C ASN A 171 3.81 25.51 6.69
N ASP A 172 4.02 24.27 7.12
CA ASP A 172 4.05 23.88 8.52
C ASP A 172 5.23 22.92 8.77
N LEU A 173 6.21 23.41 9.54
CA LEU A 173 7.41 22.63 9.84
C LEU A 173 7.10 21.41 10.71
N ASP A 174 6.02 21.44 11.48
CA ASP A 174 5.57 20.29 12.26
C ASP A 174 4.98 19.21 11.35
N ASP A 175 4.17 19.57 10.35
CA ASP A 175 3.68 18.62 9.33
C ASP A 175 4.84 17.97 8.60
N LEU A 176 5.84 18.75 8.17
CA LEU A 176 7.04 18.22 7.53
C LEU A 176 7.82 17.25 8.44
N THR A 177 7.95 17.58 9.73
CA THR A 177 8.66 16.74 10.70
C THR A 177 7.90 15.44 10.96
N ASN A 178 6.59 15.53 11.21
CA ASN A 178 5.74 14.39 11.52
C ASN A 178 5.63 13.43 10.34
N ASP A 179 5.39 13.93 9.12
CA ASP A 179 5.26 13.09 7.93
C ASP A 179 6.59 12.46 7.51
N THR A 180 7.71 13.16 7.68
CA THR A 180 9.04 12.56 7.47
C THR A 180 9.25 11.37 8.42
N SER A 181 8.87 11.51 9.68
CA SER A 181 8.99 10.44 10.67
C SER A 181 8.01 9.28 10.39
N SER A 182 6.73 9.58 10.23
CA SER A 182 5.67 8.57 10.15
C SER A 182 5.64 7.85 8.80
N LEU A 183 5.82 8.57 7.69
CA LEU A 183 5.73 7.99 6.34
C LEU A 183 7.04 7.32 5.93
N LEU A 184 8.19 7.94 6.21
CA LEU A 184 9.48 7.45 5.74
C LEU A 184 10.24 6.60 6.76
N LEU A 185 10.04 6.81 8.07
CA LEU A 185 10.76 6.09 9.14
C LEU A 185 9.87 5.17 9.99
N GLY A 186 8.56 5.17 9.73
CA GLY A 186 7.61 4.23 10.32
C GLY A 186 7.33 4.45 11.81
N VAL A 187 7.66 5.64 12.33
CA VAL A 187 7.44 6.01 13.73
C VAL A 187 6.77 7.37 13.86
N SER A 188 5.81 7.47 14.78
CA SER A 188 5.17 8.73 15.11
C SER A 188 5.80 9.32 16.36
N ILE A 189 6.41 10.50 16.21
CA ILE A 189 7.06 11.23 17.30
C ILE A 189 6.28 12.49 17.71
N ASN A 190 5.06 12.66 17.20
CA ASN A 190 4.25 13.88 17.37
C ASN A 190 3.99 14.25 18.85
N CYS A 191 3.71 13.26 19.71
CA CYS A 191 3.54 13.48 21.14
C CYS A 191 4.81 14.02 21.79
N ALA A 192 5.97 13.67 21.24
CA ALA A 192 7.27 14.11 21.72
C ALA A 192 7.53 15.60 21.47
N LYS A 193 6.66 16.33 20.74
CA LYS A 193 6.78 17.78 20.55
C LYS A 193 6.62 18.55 21.86
N CYS A 194 5.56 18.26 22.61
CA CYS A 194 5.15 19.06 23.78
C CYS A 194 5.75 18.54 25.09
N HIS A 195 6.01 17.24 25.17
CA HIS A 195 6.59 16.56 26.32
C HIS A 195 7.29 15.30 25.87
N ASP A 196 8.19 14.74 26.68
CA ASP A 196 8.71 13.39 26.42
C ASP A 196 7.53 12.39 26.39
N HIS A 197 7.58 11.39 25.51
CA HIS A 197 6.44 10.52 25.27
C HIS A 197 6.08 9.75 26.56
N PRO A 198 4.80 9.77 27.00
CA PRO A 198 4.42 9.38 28.36
C PRO A 198 4.45 7.87 28.59
N LEU A 199 4.35 7.09 27.51
CA LEU A 199 4.23 5.63 27.57
C LEU A 199 5.37 4.89 26.84
N VAL A 200 6.27 5.62 26.18
CA VAL A 200 7.30 5.05 25.32
C VAL A 200 8.59 5.80 25.60
N GLU A 201 9.54 5.13 26.23
CA GLU A 201 10.80 5.78 26.67
C GLU A 201 11.71 6.17 25.51
N ASP A 202 11.47 5.60 24.32
CA ASP A 202 12.24 5.86 23.10
C ASP A 202 12.15 7.34 22.68
N TRP A 203 10.99 7.98 22.84
CA TRP A 203 10.71 9.27 22.21
C TRP A 203 10.72 10.42 23.22
N LYS A 204 11.58 11.41 22.96
CA LYS A 204 11.79 12.59 23.80
C LYS A 204 11.67 13.86 22.97
N GLN A 205 11.50 15.01 23.62
CA GLN A 205 11.50 16.30 22.92
C GLN A 205 12.78 16.50 22.12
N ASP A 206 13.92 16.05 22.64
CA ASP A 206 15.21 16.10 21.95
C ASP A 206 15.17 15.35 20.59
N HIS A 207 14.41 14.24 20.46
CA HIS A 207 14.24 13.52 19.20
C HIS A 207 13.35 14.27 18.21
N TYR A 208 12.22 14.83 18.68
CA TYR A 208 11.32 15.63 17.83
C TYR A 208 12.03 16.85 17.24
N PHE A 209 12.58 17.69 18.12
CA PHE A 209 13.23 18.92 17.69
C PHE A 209 14.55 18.64 16.97
N GLY A 210 15.18 17.51 17.24
CA GLY A 210 16.39 17.12 16.54
C GLY A 210 16.17 16.69 15.09
N LEU A 211 15.08 15.95 14.82
CA LEU A 211 14.63 15.69 13.45
C LEU A 211 14.18 17.00 12.77
N GLN A 212 13.40 17.81 13.48
CA GLN A 212 12.92 19.11 12.98
C GLN A 212 14.08 20.04 12.59
N ALA A 213 15.19 20.04 13.34
CA ALA A 213 16.35 20.85 13.07
C ALA A 213 17.01 20.56 11.71
N PHE A 214 16.97 19.31 11.23
CA PHE A 214 17.44 18.96 9.87
C PHE A 214 16.58 19.58 8.76
N LEU A 215 15.29 19.83 9.04
CA LEU A 215 14.30 20.25 8.05
C LEU A 215 14.03 21.76 8.10
N ALA A 216 14.29 22.40 9.25
CA ALA A 216 13.96 23.79 9.58
C ALA A 216 14.54 24.86 8.64
N GLN A 217 15.60 24.50 7.88
CA GLN A 217 16.28 25.41 6.98
C GLN A 217 15.79 25.34 5.53
N THR A 218 14.83 24.47 5.28
CA THR A 218 14.23 24.31 3.95
C THR A 218 13.29 25.45 3.61
N TYR A 219 13.40 25.98 2.40
CA TYR A 219 12.42 26.91 1.85
C TYR A 219 12.25 26.69 0.35
N GLN A 220 11.15 27.23 -0.18
CA GLN A 220 10.87 27.27 -1.61
C GLN A 220 11.09 28.68 -2.14
N THR A 221 11.81 28.81 -3.25
CA THR A 221 11.94 30.08 -3.98
C THR A 221 10.65 30.43 -4.72
N ARG A 222 10.52 31.69 -5.14
CA ARG A 222 9.40 32.17 -5.97
C ARG A 222 9.28 31.39 -7.28
N ALA A 223 10.41 30.96 -7.86
CA ALA A 223 10.49 30.11 -9.04
C ALA A 223 10.16 28.63 -8.76
N GLY A 224 9.75 28.30 -7.54
CA GLY A 224 9.29 26.96 -7.19
C GLY A 224 10.40 25.96 -6.90
N ARG A 225 11.67 26.37 -6.78
CA ARG A 225 12.80 25.48 -6.42
C ARG A 225 12.95 25.36 -4.91
N LEU A 226 13.30 24.17 -4.43
CA LEU A 226 13.76 23.99 -3.05
C LEU A 226 15.18 24.55 -2.87
N ALA A 227 15.44 25.08 -1.68
CA ALA A 227 16.74 25.53 -1.25
C ALA A 227 16.90 25.35 0.26
N GLU A 228 18.12 25.61 0.75
CA GLU A 228 18.44 25.66 2.17
C GLU A 228 19.13 26.98 2.48
N ARG A 229 18.84 27.52 3.65
CA ARG A 229 19.65 28.57 4.25
C ARG A 229 20.65 27.93 5.21
N PRO A 230 21.80 28.57 5.50
CA PRO A 230 22.76 27.99 6.42
C PRO A 230 22.11 27.77 7.80
N PRO A 231 22.49 26.69 8.52
CA PRO A 231 21.85 26.31 9.76
C PRO A 231 21.89 27.44 10.80
N THR A 232 20.73 27.68 11.41
CA THR A 232 20.53 28.54 12.56
C THR A 232 20.13 27.67 13.75
N GLU A 233 20.43 28.15 14.96
CA GLU A 233 19.97 27.50 16.18
C GLU A 233 18.44 27.45 16.23
N LEU A 234 17.89 26.25 16.50
CA LEU A 234 16.48 26.03 16.74
C LEU A 234 16.31 25.78 18.25
N ASN A 235 15.62 26.68 18.95
CA ASN A 235 15.38 26.53 20.39
C ASN A 235 13.97 26.02 20.67
N PHE A 236 13.83 25.17 21.67
CA PHE A 236 12.55 24.68 22.16
C PHE A 236 12.50 24.70 23.69
N LYS A 237 11.29 24.70 24.24
CA LYS A 237 11.05 24.69 25.69
C LYS A 237 10.63 23.31 26.15
N THR A 238 11.28 22.85 27.20
CA THR A 238 10.89 21.63 27.90
C THR A 238 9.62 21.82 28.72
N THR A 239 8.99 20.74 29.18
CA THR A 239 7.85 20.78 30.10
C THR A 239 8.15 21.51 31.41
N SER A 240 9.41 21.53 31.86
CA SER A 240 9.87 22.29 33.03
C SER A 240 10.18 23.76 32.71
N GLY A 241 9.93 24.23 31.49
CA GLY A 241 10.17 25.62 31.05
C GLY A 241 11.62 25.95 30.72
N VAL A 242 12.53 24.96 30.75
CA VAL A 242 13.94 25.14 30.37
C VAL A 242 14.04 25.23 28.86
N GLU A 243 14.69 26.28 28.37
CA GLU A 243 15.01 26.47 26.95
C GLU A 243 16.25 25.65 26.58
N LYS A 244 16.16 24.90 25.48
CA LYS A 244 17.22 24.06 24.93
C LYS A 244 17.41 24.35 23.44
N ALA A 245 18.66 24.30 23.00
CA ALA A 245 18.99 24.24 21.58
C ALA A 245 18.85 22.81 21.06
N ALA A 246 18.11 22.66 19.97
CA ALA A 246 17.98 21.42 19.23
C ALA A 246 19.30 21.06 18.55
N ARG A 247 19.71 19.80 18.70
CA ARG A 247 20.84 19.22 17.96
C ARG A 247 20.31 18.54 16.73
N LEU A 248 21.05 18.55 15.62
CA LEU A 248 20.74 17.68 14.48
C LEU A 248 20.85 16.22 14.94
N MET A 249 19.72 15.57 15.22
CA MET A 249 19.66 14.29 15.91
C MET A 249 18.69 13.34 15.20
N PHE A 250 19.13 12.12 14.95
CA PHE A 250 18.30 11.05 14.42
C PHE A 250 17.57 10.30 15.54
N LEU A 251 16.63 9.44 15.17
CA LEU A 251 15.76 8.70 16.09
C LEU A 251 16.52 7.74 17.02
N THR A 252 17.73 7.33 16.68
CA THR A 252 18.62 6.53 17.55
C THR A 252 19.37 7.38 18.58
N GLY A 253 19.18 8.70 18.57
CA GLY A 253 19.97 9.66 19.36
C GLY A 253 21.31 10.03 18.72
N ALA A 254 21.66 9.44 17.58
CA ALA A 254 22.88 9.81 16.83
C ALA A 254 22.81 11.27 16.37
N THR A 255 23.89 12.02 16.57
CA THR A 255 23.91 13.47 16.27
C THR A 255 24.93 13.84 15.20
N VAL A 256 24.61 14.87 14.42
CA VAL A 256 25.55 15.54 13.50
C VAL A 256 25.89 16.92 14.07
N THR A 257 27.18 17.27 14.07
CA THR A 257 27.63 18.60 14.47
C THR A 257 27.65 19.52 13.25
N ALA A 258 26.80 20.55 13.25
CA ALA A 258 26.88 21.61 12.24
C ALA A 258 28.18 22.41 12.42
N PRO A 259 28.80 22.92 11.33
CA PRO A 259 29.92 23.82 11.42
C PRO A 259 29.58 25.04 12.29
N GLU A 260 30.58 25.52 13.03
CA GLU A 260 30.44 26.75 13.81
C GLU A 260 30.05 27.92 12.88
N ASP A 261 28.99 28.62 13.23
CA ASP A 261 28.52 29.77 12.45
C ASP A 261 29.39 31.00 12.72
N LYS A 262 30.43 31.17 11.89
CA LYS A 262 31.38 32.29 11.98
C LYS A 262 30.88 33.59 11.32
N ARG A 263 29.61 33.65 10.89
CA ARG A 263 29.05 34.84 10.24
C ARG A 263 28.78 35.96 11.23
N THR A 264 29.07 37.21 10.84
CA THR A 264 28.66 38.40 11.59
C THR A 264 27.15 38.64 11.50
N ASP A 265 26.60 39.49 12.36
CA ASP A 265 25.18 39.85 12.33
C ASP A 265 24.77 40.51 11.01
N GLU A 266 25.67 41.28 10.38
CA GLU A 266 25.45 41.86 9.05
C GLU A 266 25.36 40.78 7.97
N GLN A 267 26.23 39.77 8.03
CA GLN A 267 26.20 38.63 7.10
C GLN A 267 24.91 37.81 7.28
N LYS A 268 24.48 37.56 8.52
CA LYS A 268 23.21 36.88 8.82
C LYS A 268 22.00 37.67 8.30
N LYS A 269 22.01 39.00 8.45
CA LYS A 269 20.97 39.88 7.89
C LYS A 269 20.96 39.84 6.36
N ALA A 270 22.13 39.86 5.72
CA ALA A 270 22.26 39.76 4.27
C ALA A 270 21.72 38.42 3.75
N ASP A 271 22.03 37.30 4.42
CA ASP A 271 21.49 35.98 4.08
C ASP A 271 19.97 35.94 4.21
N ALA A 272 19.43 36.49 5.30
CA ALA A 272 17.98 36.58 5.50
C ALA A 272 17.29 37.43 4.41
N GLU A 273 17.90 38.54 4.01
CA GLU A 273 17.41 39.37 2.91
C GLU A 273 17.51 38.64 1.55
N MET A 274 18.58 37.91 1.30
CA MET A 274 18.73 37.07 0.10
C MET A 274 17.61 36.02 0.05
N VAL A 275 17.37 35.29 1.14
CA VAL A 275 16.29 34.29 1.23
C VAL A 275 14.93 34.94 0.99
N ARG A 276 14.66 36.10 1.61
CA ARG A 276 13.42 36.87 1.37
C ARG A 276 13.27 37.22 -0.11
N ASN A 277 14.31 37.80 -0.71
CA ASN A 277 14.32 38.15 -2.13
C ASN A 277 14.06 36.93 -3.02
N GLN A 278 14.66 35.77 -2.71
CA GLN A 278 14.44 34.54 -3.46
C GLN A 278 13.02 33.99 -3.32
N ARG A 279 12.34 34.23 -2.20
CA ARG A 279 10.93 33.83 -1.98
C ARG A 279 9.94 34.75 -2.67
N GLU A 280 10.29 36.02 -2.87
CA GLU A 280 9.38 37.06 -3.36
C GLU A 280 9.60 37.45 -4.83
N LYS A 281 10.85 37.43 -5.32
CA LYS A 281 11.22 37.96 -6.65
C LYS A 281 11.42 36.84 -7.67
N GLU A 282 10.98 37.12 -8.90
CA GLU A 282 11.18 36.27 -10.07
C GLU A 282 12.49 36.63 -10.80
N GLY A 283 12.99 35.73 -11.64
CA GLY A 283 14.19 35.97 -12.47
C GLY A 283 15.52 35.97 -11.73
N LEU A 284 15.54 35.62 -10.43
CA LEU A 284 16.78 35.43 -9.68
C LEU A 284 17.44 34.10 -10.05
N ALA A 285 18.78 34.08 -10.03
CA ALA A 285 19.54 32.85 -10.22
C ALA A 285 19.18 31.81 -9.14
N PRO A 286 19.26 30.50 -9.45
CA PRO A 286 19.08 29.46 -8.45
C PRO A 286 20.02 29.66 -7.25
N PRO A 287 19.55 29.39 -6.01
CA PRO A 287 20.41 29.47 -4.84
C PRO A 287 21.62 28.54 -4.98
N ALA A 288 22.79 29.03 -4.57
CA ALA A 288 23.97 28.18 -4.49
C ALA A 288 23.74 27.06 -3.47
N GLU A 289 24.33 25.91 -3.74
CA GLU A 289 24.30 24.81 -2.79
C GLU A 289 25.14 25.14 -1.55
N LEU A 290 24.64 24.75 -0.38
CA LEU A 290 25.37 24.95 0.87
C LEU A 290 26.53 23.95 0.98
N GLU A 291 27.65 24.40 1.53
CA GLU A 291 28.76 23.52 1.91
C GLU A 291 28.31 22.47 2.95
N PHE A 292 27.42 22.88 3.87
CA PHE A 292 26.76 22.00 4.82
C PHE A 292 25.25 22.06 4.62
N SER A 293 24.67 20.96 4.13
CA SER A 293 23.22 20.78 3.97
C SER A 293 22.70 19.88 5.10
N PRO A 294 21.91 20.43 6.05
CA PRO A 294 21.26 19.62 7.06
C PRO A 294 20.43 18.47 6.46
N ARG A 295 19.68 18.70 5.37
CA ARG A 295 18.91 17.61 4.74
C ARG A 295 19.81 16.50 4.18
N LYS A 296 20.93 16.82 3.55
CA LYS A 296 21.86 15.79 3.04
C LYS A 296 22.53 15.01 4.17
N GLU A 297 22.87 15.68 5.28
CA GLU A 297 23.39 15.00 6.47
C GLU A 297 22.32 14.11 7.14
N PHE A 298 21.05 14.53 7.15
CA PHE A 298 19.95 13.67 7.59
C PHE A 298 19.83 12.41 6.75
N VAL A 299 19.83 12.54 5.42
CA VAL A 299 19.78 11.38 4.51
C VAL A 299 20.97 10.44 4.74
N LYS A 300 22.18 11.00 4.83
CA LYS A 300 23.40 10.22 5.10
C LYS A 300 23.30 9.48 6.43
N LEU A 301 22.83 10.14 7.48
CA LEU A 301 22.66 9.55 8.80
C LEU A 301 21.57 8.48 8.82
N ALA A 302 20.44 8.72 8.15
CA ALA A 302 19.33 7.78 8.05
C ALA A 302 19.69 6.51 7.27
N LEU A 303 20.57 6.62 6.25
CA LEU A 303 21.03 5.50 5.44
C LEU A 303 22.26 4.77 6.02
N ASP A 304 22.83 5.28 7.12
CA ASP A 304 23.90 4.60 7.85
C ASP A 304 23.46 3.20 8.31
N PRO A 305 24.33 2.17 8.31
CA PRO A 305 23.97 0.82 8.75
C PRO A 305 23.31 0.75 10.13
N ALA A 306 23.61 1.67 11.05
CA ALA A 306 23.00 1.71 12.37
C ALA A 306 21.54 2.23 12.37
N ASN A 307 21.10 2.90 11.30
CA ASN A 307 19.86 3.68 11.24
C ASN A 307 18.92 3.27 10.09
N ARG A 308 19.45 2.67 9.02
CA ARG A 308 18.69 2.34 7.79
C ARG A 308 17.51 1.40 8.00
N THR A 309 17.48 0.71 9.14
CA THR A 309 16.39 -0.19 9.54
C THR A 309 15.07 0.55 9.71
N PHE A 310 15.06 1.82 10.14
CA PHE A 310 13.83 2.61 10.26
C PHE A 310 13.12 2.77 8.91
N MET A 311 13.89 3.19 7.90
CA MET A 311 13.38 3.39 6.55
C MET A 311 12.98 2.05 5.90
N ALA A 312 13.80 1.01 6.06
CA ALA A 312 13.50 -0.32 5.55
C ALA A 312 12.22 -0.89 6.17
N ARG A 313 12.11 -0.91 7.51
CA ARG A 313 10.92 -1.42 8.21
C ARG A 313 9.67 -0.62 7.87
N SER A 314 9.77 0.70 7.71
CA SER A 314 8.64 1.55 7.30
C SER A 314 7.99 1.04 6.01
N ILE A 315 8.79 0.93 4.94
CA ILE A 315 8.23 0.51 3.65
C ILE A 315 7.84 -0.97 3.64
N ILE A 316 8.57 -1.84 4.35
CA ILE A 316 8.22 -3.26 4.48
C ILE A 316 6.86 -3.40 5.14
N ASN A 317 6.65 -2.77 6.29
CA ASN A 317 5.44 -2.88 7.07
C ASN A 317 4.22 -2.30 6.33
N ARG A 318 4.42 -1.18 5.61
CA ARG A 318 3.36 -0.56 4.78
C ARG A 318 3.01 -1.41 3.55
N THR A 319 4.01 -1.97 2.88
CA THR A 319 3.80 -2.89 1.75
C THR A 319 3.09 -4.16 2.21
N TRP A 320 3.50 -4.71 3.35
CA TRP A 320 2.83 -5.83 3.99
C TRP A 320 1.38 -5.49 4.33
N ALA A 321 1.11 -4.35 4.98
CA ALA A 321 -0.24 -3.92 5.33
C ALA A 321 -1.14 -3.74 4.09
N ARG A 322 -0.61 -3.16 3.01
CA ARG A 322 -1.33 -3.01 1.74
C ARG A 322 -1.76 -4.37 1.16
N LEU A 323 -0.85 -5.34 1.15
CA LEU A 323 -1.09 -6.66 0.53
C LEU A 323 -1.89 -7.60 1.44
N MET A 324 -1.56 -7.66 2.73
CA MET A 324 -2.12 -8.59 3.71
C MET A 324 -3.32 -8.00 4.50
N GLY A 325 -3.59 -6.70 4.38
CA GLY A 325 -4.69 -5.98 5.02
C GLY A 325 -4.40 -5.47 6.44
N ARG A 326 -3.23 -5.79 7.00
CA ARG A 326 -2.77 -5.33 8.33
C ARG A 326 -1.25 -5.38 8.38
N GLY A 327 -0.60 -4.40 9.04
CA GLY A 327 0.86 -4.41 9.24
C GLY A 327 1.34 -5.49 10.20
N LEU A 328 2.60 -5.90 10.07
CA LEU A 328 3.31 -6.69 11.08
C LEU A 328 3.44 -5.94 12.41
N VAL A 329 3.59 -4.62 12.32
CA VAL A 329 3.34 -3.66 13.40
C VAL A 329 2.13 -2.83 13.01
N HIS A 330 1.19 -2.66 13.93
CA HIS A 330 -0.06 -1.96 13.67
C HIS A 330 -0.43 -1.05 14.85
N PRO A 331 -0.71 0.25 14.65
CA PRO A 331 -0.71 0.99 13.38
C PRO A 331 0.66 1.01 12.66
N VAL A 332 0.64 1.21 11.34
CA VAL A 332 1.81 1.00 10.47
C VAL A 332 2.98 1.97 10.71
N ASP A 333 2.71 3.08 11.38
CA ASP A 333 3.62 4.17 11.73
C ASP A 333 3.94 4.22 13.24
N GLN A 334 3.66 3.15 13.99
CA GLN A 334 3.87 3.08 15.43
C GLN A 334 4.94 2.03 15.79
N MET A 335 6.07 2.00 15.07
CA MET A 335 7.15 1.05 15.33
C MET A 335 8.08 1.52 16.47
N HIS A 336 7.78 1.12 17.70
CA HIS A 336 8.56 1.49 18.89
C HIS A 336 8.58 0.36 19.92
N SER A 337 9.36 0.49 21.00
CA SER A 337 9.54 -0.57 22.00
C SER A 337 8.23 -1.03 22.65
N GLY A 338 7.31 -0.09 22.92
CA GLY A 338 5.97 -0.38 23.43
C GLY A 338 4.95 -0.96 22.44
N ASN A 339 5.30 -1.11 21.15
CA ASN A 339 4.45 -1.69 20.12
C ASN A 339 5.31 -2.54 19.15
N PRO A 340 5.87 -3.66 19.65
CA PRO A 340 6.70 -4.54 18.84
C PRO A 340 5.87 -5.24 17.77
N SER A 341 6.55 -5.77 16.74
CA SER A 341 5.91 -6.63 15.74
C SER A 341 5.29 -7.86 16.39
N ASN A 342 4.10 -8.25 15.91
CA ASN A 342 3.48 -9.52 16.29
C ASN A 342 4.30 -10.73 15.81
N HIS A 343 5.11 -10.56 14.77
CA HIS A 343 6.05 -11.56 14.24
C HIS A 343 7.44 -10.93 14.10
N PRO A 344 8.19 -10.76 15.21
CA PRO A 344 9.44 -10.00 15.21
C PRO A 344 10.52 -10.65 14.34
N VAL A 345 10.66 -11.98 14.41
CA VAL A 345 11.62 -12.74 13.60
C VAL A 345 11.33 -12.61 12.09
N LEU A 346 10.06 -12.53 11.71
CA LEU A 346 9.67 -12.30 10.31
C LEU A 346 10.04 -10.90 9.85
N LEU A 347 9.76 -9.87 10.65
CA LEU A 347 10.14 -8.50 10.32
C LEU A 347 11.66 -8.35 10.22
N ASP A 348 12.42 -8.94 11.14
CA ASP A 348 13.89 -8.93 11.12
C ASP A 348 14.44 -9.66 9.89
N TRP A 349 13.86 -10.80 9.50
CA TRP A 349 14.27 -11.53 8.30
C TRP A 349 13.98 -10.73 7.02
N LEU A 350 12.78 -10.13 6.90
CA LEU A 350 12.40 -9.30 5.76
C LEU A 350 13.27 -8.03 5.66
N GLU A 351 13.58 -7.39 6.79
CA GLU A 351 14.50 -6.25 6.83
C GLU A 351 15.87 -6.63 6.27
N ARG A 352 16.45 -7.73 6.75
CA ARG A 352 17.75 -8.21 6.28
C ARG A 352 17.72 -8.51 4.79
N ASP A 353 16.74 -9.28 4.30
CA ASP A 353 16.61 -9.59 2.87
C ASP A 353 16.46 -8.31 2.04
N PHE A 354 15.63 -7.36 2.47
CA PHE A 354 15.40 -6.11 1.75
C PHE A 354 16.67 -5.28 1.64
N ILE A 355 17.43 -5.15 2.71
CA ILE A 355 18.72 -4.43 2.73
C ILE A 355 19.76 -5.15 1.87
N ASP A 356 19.91 -6.47 2.01
CA ASP A 356 20.92 -7.26 1.31
C ASP A 356 20.67 -7.32 -0.20
N HIS A 357 19.42 -7.13 -0.63
CA HIS A 357 19.03 -7.08 -2.04
C HIS A 357 18.80 -5.65 -2.56
N GLY A 358 19.42 -4.65 -1.92
CA GLY A 358 19.46 -3.29 -2.46
C GLY A 358 18.11 -2.56 -2.42
N PHE A 359 17.31 -2.79 -1.38
CA PHE A 359 16.03 -2.13 -1.15
C PHE A 359 15.03 -2.31 -2.30
N ASP A 360 15.04 -3.49 -2.94
CA ASP A 360 14.17 -3.85 -4.06
C ASP A 360 12.73 -4.09 -3.62
N LEU A 361 11.87 -3.10 -3.86
CA LEU A 361 10.46 -3.14 -3.49
C LEU A 361 9.68 -4.18 -4.31
N SER A 362 10.05 -4.39 -5.57
CA SER A 362 9.40 -5.38 -6.42
C SER A 362 9.71 -6.81 -5.97
N ARG A 363 10.96 -7.07 -5.55
CA ARG A 363 11.33 -8.34 -4.92
C ARG A 363 10.47 -8.63 -3.69
N LEU A 364 10.31 -7.65 -2.79
CA LEU A 364 9.48 -7.78 -1.60
C LEU A 364 8.02 -8.09 -1.96
N ILE A 365 7.43 -7.30 -2.86
CA ILE A 365 6.05 -7.48 -3.31
C ILE A 365 5.86 -8.88 -3.91
N ARG A 366 6.75 -9.30 -4.82
CA ARG A 366 6.74 -10.62 -5.45
C ARG A 366 6.79 -11.74 -4.42
N GLY A 367 7.65 -11.60 -3.43
CA GLY A 367 7.80 -12.55 -2.33
C GLY A 367 6.52 -12.74 -1.51
N ILE A 368 5.87 -11.63 -1.15
CA ILE A 368 4.61 -11.66 -0.38
C ILE A 368 3.50 -12.31 -1.19
N VAL A 369 3.26 -11.89 -2.44
CA VAL A 369 2.14 -12.42 -3.24
C VAL A 369 2.31 -13.88 -3.68
N LEU A 370 3.53 -14.42 -3.60
CA LEU A 370 3.83 -15.84 -3.85
C LEU A 370 3.73 -16.72 -2.59
N SER A 371 3.50 -16.14 -1.41
CA SER A 371 3.36 -16.91 -0.16
C SER A 371 2.03 -17.65 -0.08
N ASP A 372 2.01 -18.80 0.59
CA ASP A 372 0.79 -19.49 0.97
C ASP A 372 -0.05 -18.64 1.94
N ALA A 373 0.60 -17.85 2.80
CA ALA A 373 -0.06 -16.89 3.67
C ALA A 373 -0.93 -15.89 2.88
N TYR A 374 -0.42 -15.33 1.79
CA TYR A 374 -1.19 -14.46 0.90
C TYR A 374 -2.32 -15.20 0.18
N ALA A 375 -2.14 -16.49 -0.15
CA ALA A 375 -3.12 -17.31 -0.86
C ALA A 375 -4.23 -17.88 0.04
N ARG A 376 -4.26 -17.59 1.34
CA ARG A 376 -5.31 -18.06 2.27
C ARG A 376 -6.69 -17.54 1.88
N SER A 377 -7.73 -18.30 2.21
CA SER A 377 -9.11 -17.87 2.06
C SER A 377 -9.46 -16.79 3.09
N SER A 378 -10.36 -15.89 2.70
CA SER A 378 -11.02 -14.96 3.62
C SER A 378 -12.21 -15.60 4.35
N GLN A 379 -12.64 -16.78 3.91
CA GLN A 379 -13.70 -17.53 4.56
C GLN A 379 -13.14 -18.38 5.70
N TRP A 380 -13.73 -18.21 6.88
CA TRP A 380 -13.46 -19.04 8.04
C TRP A 380 -14.53 -20.12 8.17
N VAL A 381 -14.16 -21.36 7.85
CA VAL A 381 -15.08 -22.51 7.73
C VAL A 381 -14.99 -23.49 8.89
N TYR A 382 -14.27 -23.14 9.96
CA TYR A 382 -14.11 -23.98 11.14
C TYR A 382 -15.12 -23.59 12.22
N ASP A 383 -15.48 -24.54 13.09
CA ASP A 383 -16.48 -24.34 14.16
C ASP A 383 -15.98 -23.47 15.34
N THR A 384 -14.78 -22.91 15.24
CA THR A 384 -14.20 -22.01 16.24
C THR A 384 -14.28 -20.56 15.77
N PRO A 385 -14.11 -19.56 16.66
CA PRO A 385 -13.89 -18.19 16.22
C PRO A 385 -12.63 -18.08 15.35
N ALA A 386 -12.65 -17.15 14.38
CA ALA A 386 -11.45 -16.83 13.60
C ALA A 386 -10.35 -16.27 14.53
N PRO A 387 -9.08 -16.64 14.32
CA PRO A 387 -7.96 -16.05 15.05
C PRO A 387 -7.87 -14.54 14.83
N PRO A 388 -7.21 -13.80 15.74
CA PRO A 388 -6.95 -12.39 15.55
C PRO A 388 -6.23 -12.09 14.22
N ALA A 389 -6.54 -10.95 13.61
CA ALA A 389 -6.00 -10.57 12.29
C ALA A 389 -4.46 -10.47 12.26
N ASP A 390 -3.83 -10.18 13.40
CA ASP A 390 -2.37 -10.14 13.54
C ASP A 390 -1.70 -11.51 13.43
N GLN A 391 -2.47 -12.60 13.47
CA GLN A 391 -1.98 -13.95 13.20
C GLN A 391 -1.84 -14.21 11.71
N PHE A 392 -2.45 -13.39 10.85
CA PHE A 392 -2.52 -13.61 9.40
C PHE A 392 -3.10 -14.98 9.00
N ALA A 393 -3.79 -15.66 9.92
CA ALA A 393 -4.33 -17.01 9.72
C ALA A 393 -5.49 -17.06 8.72
N VAL A 394 -6.12 -15.92 8.45
CA VAL A 394 -7.23 -15.74 7.51
C VAL A 394 -6.91 -14.51 6.66
N ALA A 395 -7.16 -14.58 5.35
CA ALA A 395 -6.90 -13.44 4.48
C ALA A 395 -7.91 -12.31 4.76
N ALA A 396 -7.42 -11.07 4.82
CA ALA A 396 -8.27 -9.91 5.01
C ALA A 396 -9.10 -9.61 3.74
N ILE A 397 -10.38 -9.28 3.94
CA ILE A 397 -11.23 -8.71 2.90
C ILE A 397 -10.89 -7.22 2.81
N LYS A 398 -10.42 -6.76 1.65
CA LYS A 398 -9.96 -5.38 1.45
C LYS A 398 -10.88 -4.64 0.47
N PRO A 399 -11.43 -3.48 0.86
CA PRO A 399 -12.16 -2.63 -0.06
C PRO A 399 -11.20 -2.07 -1.13
N LEU A 400 -11.66 -2.00 -2.38
CA LEU A 400 -10.89 -1.40 -3.46
C LEU A 400 -10.63 0.09 -3.21
N THR A 401 -9.43 0.57 -3.57
CA THR A 401 -9.16 2.01 -3.60
C THR A 401 -10.04 2.71 -4.66
N PRO A 402 -10.24 4.04 -4.59
CA PRO A 402 -10.99 4.77 -5.61
C PRO A 402 -10.52 4.49 -7.03
N GLN A 403 -9.20 4.42 -7.25
CA GLN A 403 -8.62 4.13 -8.55
C GLN A 403 -8.87 2.68 -8.98
N GLN A 404 -8.69 1.71 -8.08
CA GLN A 404 -8.99 0.30 -8.35
C GLN A 404 -10.45 0.08 -8.74
N LEU A 405 -11.38 0.63 -7.94
CA LEU A 405 -12.81 0.49 -8.18
C LEU A 405 -13.21 1.09 -9.53
N THR A 406 -12.77 2.32 -9.82
CA THR A 406 -13.19 3.03 -11.05
C THR A 406 -12.59 2.45 -12.32
N VAL A 407 -11.33 2.01 -12.30
CA VAL A 407 -10.75 1.28 -13.45
C VAL A 407 -11.46 -0.06 -13.63
N SER A 408 -11.73 -0.78 -12.54
CA SER A 408 -12.45 -2.05 -12.60
C SER A 408 -13.89 -1.91 -13.11
N LEU A 409 -14.60 -0.83 -12.73
CA LEU A 409 -15.93 -0.53 -13.28
C LEU A 409 -15.90 -0.34 -14.80
N ILE A 410 -14.86 0.34 -15.31
CA ILE A 410 -14.72 0.51 -16.77
C ILE A 410 -14.53 -0.87 -17.42
N ILE A 411 -13.60 -1.69 -16.93
CA ILE A 411 -13.30 -3.01 -17.49
C ILE A 411 -14.51 -3.95 -17.41
N ALA A 412 -15.17 -4.00 -16.25
CA ALA A 412 -16.31 -4.87 -15.99
C ALA A 412 -17.51 -4.60 -16.91
N THR A 413 -17.61 -3.39 -17.48
CA THR A 413 -18.73 -3.02 -18.36
C THR A 413 -18.32 -2.76 -19.81
N MET A 414 -17.04 -2.97 -20.15
CA MET A 414 -16.57 -2.91 -21.52
C MET A 414 -16.94 -4.18 -22.29
N ASN A 415 -17.11 -4.05 -23.60
CA ASN A 415 -17.17 -5.20 -24.49
C ASN A 415 -15.80 -5.92 -24.44
N PRO A 416 -15.73 -7.19 -24.02
CA PRO A 416 -14.46 -7.90 -23.85
C PRO A 416 -13.70 -8.08 -25.17
N GLU A 417 -14.37 -8.05 -26.32
CA GLU A 417 -13.73 -8.13 -27.65
C GLU A 417 -13.02 -6.83 -28.05
N LYS A 418 -13.24 -5.74 -27.32
CA LYS A 418 -12.63 -4.42 -27.56
C LYS A 418 -11.45 -4.13 -26.63
N ILE A 419 -11.18 -5.03 -25.69
CA ILE A 419 -10.06 -4.91 -24.76
C ILE A 419 -8.83 -5.54 -25.44
N PRO A 420 -7.72 -4.79 -25.65
CA PRO A 420 -6.51 -5.36 -26.22
C PRO A 420 -5.92 -6.43 -25.28
N SER A 421 -5.13 -7.36 -25.83
CA SER A 421 -4.42 -8.33 -24.99
C SER A 421 -3.42 -7.60 -24.07
N SER A 422 -3.42 -7.95 -22.79
CA SER A 422 -2.41 -7.50 -21.81
C SER A 422 -1.22 -8.45 -21.73
N ASP A 423 -1.31 -9.64 -22.35
CA ASP A 423 -0.23 -10.61 -22.38
C ASP A 423 0.74 -10.28 -23.51
N PHE A 424 1.75 -9.46 -23.22
CA PHE A 424 2.77 -9.09 -24.18
C PHE A 424 3.81 -10.19 -24.44
N HIS A 425 3.70 -11.35 -23.78
CA HIS A 425 4.44 -12.55 -24.17
C HIS A 425 3.74 -13.30 -25.32
N GLU A 426 2.48 -12.97 -25.61
CA GLU A 426 1.77 -13.46 -26.78
C GLU A 426 2.39 -12.89 -28.06
N GLN A 427 2.68 -13.77 -29.02
CA GLN A 427 3.31 -13.36 -30.28
C GLN A 427 2.41 -12.37 -31.04
N GLY A 428 3.00 -11.22 -31.42
CA GLY A 428 2.31 -10.20 -32.22
C GLY A 428 1.57 -9.14 -31.41
N VAL A 429 1.61 -9.19 -30.07
CA VAL A 429 1.08 -8.13 -29.19
C VAL A 429 2.13 -7.04 -29.00
N ASP A 430 1.81 -5.80 -29.38
CA ASP A 430 2.67 -4.64 -29.08
C ASP A 430 2.46 -4.18 -27.63
N PRO A 431 3.50 -4.21 -26.77
CA PRO A 431 3.40 -3.76 -25.38
C PRO A 431 2.88 -2.32 -25.23
N ASN A 432 3.16 -1.46 -26.21
CA ASN A 432 2.71 -0.06 -26.16
C ASN A 432 1.21 0.10 -26.36
N THR A 433 0.55 -0.87 -27.02
CA THR A 433 -0.90 -0.88 -27.20
C THR A 433 -1.59 -1.00 -25.84
N TRP A 434 -1.15 -1.96 -25.02
CA TRP A 434 -1.68 -2.13 -23.67
C TRP A 434 -1.33 -0.96 -22.75
N LYS A 435 -0.09 -0.46 -22.78
CA LYS A 435 0.33 0.73 -22.01
C LYS A 435 -0.54 1.94 -22.32
N SER A 436 -0.79 2.22 -23.61
CA SER A 436 -1.65 3.34 -24.04
C SER A 436 -3.09 3.15 -23.59
N PHE A 437 -3.62 1.93 -23.73
CA PHE A 437 -4.95 1.58 -23.25
C PHE A 437 -5.08 1.82 -21.74
N ARG A 438 -4.10 1.38 -20.96
CA ARG A 438 -4.09 1.52 -19.50
C ARG A 438 -4.00 2.98 -19.03
N THR A 439 -3.23 3.82 -19.73
CA THR A 439 -3.18 5.27 -19.48
C THR A 439 -4.55 5.93 -19.73
N GLU A 440 -5.22 5.56 -20.82
CA GLU A 440 -6.56 6.08 -21.12
C GLU A 440 -7.62 5.59 -20.13
N LEU A 441 -7.51 4.37 -19.60
CA LEU A 441 -8.36 3.90 -18.50
C LEU A 441 -8.19 4.76 -17.25
N GLU A 442 -6.95 5.08 -16.87
CA GLU A 442 -6.67 5.91 -15.69
C GLU A 442 -7.28 7.31 -15.83
N LYS A 443 -7.13 7.92 -17.01
CA LYS A 443 -7.68 9.23 -17.33
C LYS A 443 -9.20 9.23 -17.26
N LYS A 444 -9.87 8.21 -17.80
CA LYS A 444 -11.33 8.05 -17.72
C LYS A 444 -11.80 7.82 -16.28
N ALA A 445 -11.02 7.08 -15.50
CA ALA A 445 -11.32 6.76 -14.10
C ALA A 445 -11.16 7.97 -13.16
N SER A 446 -10.20 8.86 -13.42
CA SER A 446 -9.81 9.94 -12.51
C SER A 446 -10.97 10.85 -12.07
N GLY A 447 -11.91 11.15 -12.98
CA GLY A 447 -13.07 11.98 -12.65
C GLY A 447 -13.97 11.35 -11.59
N THR A 448 -14.31 10.07 -11.75
CA THR A 448 -15.13 9.32 -10.79
C THR A 448 -14.34 9.01 -9.51
N ALA A 449 -13.04 8.71 -9.62
CA ALA A 449 -12.20 8.35 -8.47
C ALA A 449 -12.15 9.46 -7.42
N ARG A 450 -12.18 10.72 -7.84
CA ARG A 450 -12.21 11.90 -6.95
C ARG A 450 -13.51 12.04 -6.14
N LEU A 451 -14.57 11.33 -6.52
CA LEU A 451 -15.86 11.35 -5.84
C LEU A 451 -15.98 10.24 -4.79
N LEU A 452 -14.96 9.38 -4.66
CA LEU A 452 -14.96 8.22 -3.80
C LEU A 452 -13.96 8.40 -2.66
N GLU A 453 -14.31 7.87 -1.50
CA GLU A 453 -13.46 7.93 -0.31
C GLU A 453 -12.37 6.87 -0.36
N TYR A 454 -11.18 7.22 0.12
CA TYR A 454 -10.12 6.23 0.33
C TYR A 454 -10.48 5.35 1.54
N PRO A 455 -10.47 4.01 1.39
CA PRO A 455 -10.81 3.14 2.51
C PRO A 455 -9.80 3.19 3.65
N GLY A 456 -10.30 3.32 4.88
CA GLY A 456 -9.55 3.11 6.13
C GLY A 456 -9.94 1.80 6.83
N GLU A 457 -9.41 1.58 8.03
CA GLU A 457 -9.64 0.34 8.81
C GLU A 457 -11.12 0.04 9.10
N ASN A 458 -11.92 1.09 9.30
CA ASN A 458 -13.35 0.99 9.58
C ASN A 458 -14.18 1.48 8.39
N PHE A 459 -13.69 1.25 7.17
CA PHE A 459 -14.34 1.73 5.97
C PHE A 459 -15.81 1.28 5.92
N GLN A 460 -16.68 2.25 5.67
CA GLN A 460 -18.09 2.06 5.37
C GLN A 460 -18.37 2.86 4.11
N ILE A 461 -19.20 2.31 3.22
CA ILE A 461 -19.62 3.03 2.01
C ILE A 461 -20.39 4.28 2.46
N SER A 462 -19.93 5.46 2.05
CA SER A 462 -20.57 6.70 2.45
C SER A 462 -21.91 6.90 1.74
N VAL A 463 -22.79 7.70 2.36
CA VAL A 463 -24.09 8.06 1.74
C VAL A 463 -23.87 8.73 0.39
N THR A 464 -22.79 9.52 0.24
CA THR A 464 -22.41 10.17 -1.02
C THR A 464 -22.09 9.14 -2.10
N GLU A 465 -21.27 8.12 -1.77
CA GLU A 465 -20.96 7.02 -2.70
C GLU A 465 -22.23 6.24 -3.06
N ALA A 466 -23.09 5.91 -2.09
CA ALA A 466 -24.36 5.24 -2.35
C ALA A 466 -25.30 6.04 -3.28
N LEU A 467 -25.41 7.36 -3.07
CA LEU A 467 -26.22 8.26 -3.91
C LEU A 467 -25.64 8.40 -5.32
N LEU A 468 -24.31 8.37 -5.47
CA LEU A 468 -23.63 8.39 -6.76
C LEU A 468 -24.08 7.20 -7.63
N PHE A 469 -24.17 5.99 -7.06
CA PHE A 469 -24.60 4.81 -7.81
C PHE A 469 -26.11 4.69 -8.01
N ASN A 470 -26.93 5.25 -7.10
CA ASN A 470 -28.39 5.14 -7.16
C ASN A 470 -29.05 6.21 -8.06
N ASN A 471 -28.55 7.45 -8.05
CA ASN A 471 -29.25 8.59 -8.65
C ASN A 471 -28.52 9.23 -9.84
N ALA A 472 -27.29 8.85 -10.14
CA ALA A 472 -26.54 9.48 -11.21
C ALA A 472 -26.81 8.78 -12.55
N ALA A 473 -27.59 9.43 -13.43
CA ALA A 473 -27.67 9.08 -14.85
C ALA A 473 -26.27 8.93 -15.49
N GLN A 474 -25.28 9.61 -14.93
CA GLN A 474 -23.87 9.48 -15.30
C GLN A 474 -23.33 8.05 -15.19
N ILE A 475 -23.64 7.28 -14.13
CA ILE A 475 -23.16 5.90 -13.99
C ILE A 475 -23.76 5.03 -15.10
N GLN A 476 -25.07 5.15 -15.34
CA GLN A 476 -25.73 4.43 -16.44
C GLN A 476 -25.15 4.82 -17.80
N ASN A 477 -24.97 6.12 -18.07
CA ASN A 477 -24.46 6.62 -19.34
C ASN A 477 -22.98 6.27 -19.57
N ASN A 478 -22.17 6.28 -18.52
CA ASN A 478 -20.72 6.04 -18.61
C ASN A 478 -20.36 4.57 -18.68
N TYR A 479 -21.14 3.70 -18.02
CA TYR A 479 -20.79 2.30 -17.86
C TYR A 479 -21.76 1.34 -18.54
N LEU A 480 -23.04 1.67 -18.62
CA LEU A 480 -24.11 0.70 -18.93
C LEU A 480 -24.96 1.07 -20.16
N LYS A 481 -24.58 2.10 -20.93
CA LYS A 481 -25.27 2.42 -22.18
C LYS A 481 -25.15 1.28 -23.20
N SER A 482 -26.16 1.10 -24.03
CA SER A 482 -26.15 0.11 -25.11
C SER A 482 -25.37 0.62 -26.34
N SER A 483 -24.04 0.58 -26.27
CA SER A 483 -23.14 0.92 -27.38
C SER A 483 -22.14 -0.20 -27.68
N ASP A 484 -21.52 -0.19 -28.87
CA ASP A 484 -20.64 -1.27 -29.37
C ASP A 484 -19.46 -1.61 -28.44
N ASP A 485 -18.96 -0.61 -27.71
CA ASP A 485 -17.88 -0.72 -26.73
C ASP A 485 -18.31 -1.29 -25.37
N ARG A 486 -19.59 -1.68 -25.19
CA ARG A 486 -20.15 -2.04 -23.88
C ARG A 486 -20.65 -3.47 -23.78
N LEU A 487 -20.53 -4.01 -22.57
CA LEU A 487 -20.92 -5.38 -22.23
C LEU A 487 -22.42 -5.62 -22.48
N VAL A 488 -23.28 -4.63 -22.21
CA VAL A 488 -24.73 -4.72 -22.49
C VAL A 488 -25.00 -5.07 -23.95
N ASN A 489 -24.33 -4.38 -24.89
CA ASN A 489 -24.50 -4.62 -26.32
C ASN A 489 -23.87 -5.94 -26.76
N PHE A 490 -22.70 -6.30 -26.19
CA PHE A 490 -22.07 -7.60 -26.42
C PHE A 490 -23.02 -8.75 -26.05
N LEU A 491 -23.57 -8.77 -24.83
CA LEU A 491 -24.50 -9.82 -24.38
C LEU A 491 -25.76 -9.87 -25.24
N SER A 492 -26.30 -8.70 -25.61
CA SER A 492 -27.48 -8.58 -26.47
C SER A 492 -27.22 -9.14 -27.88
N ASN A 493 -26.02 -8.93 -28.43
CA ASN A 493 -25.64 -9.46 -29.74
C ASN A 493 -25.39 -10.97 -29.69
N GLN A 494 -24.74 -11.46 -28.64
CA GLN A 494 -24.53 -12.90 -28.43
C GLN A 494 -25.86 -13.64 -28.31
N TRP A 495 -26.87 -13.05 -27.66
CA TRP A 495 -28.24 -13.58 -27.64
C TRP A 495 -28.87 -13.66 -29.05
N LYS A 496 -28.77 -12.58 -29.84
CA LYS A 496 -29.36 -12.51 -31.19
C LYS A 496 -28.70 -13.44 -32.20
N ALA A 497 -27.38 -13.64 -32.10
CA ALA A 497 -26.61 -14.41 -33.08
C ALA A 497 -26.99 -15.90 -33.16
N GLN A 498 -27.73 -16.45 -32.19
CA GLN A 498 -28.00 -17.88 -32.08
C GLN A 498 -29.49 -18.26 -32.19
N GLN A 499 -30.35 -17.40 -32.75
CA GLN A 499 -31.84 -17.51 -32.73
C GLN A 499 -32.49 -18.73 -33.43
N THR A 500 -31.77 -19.72 -33.95
CA THR A 500 -32.37 -20.78 -34.79
C THR A 500 -33.01 -21.96 -34.04
N GLN A 501 -32.98 -22.02 -32.70
CA GLN A 501 -33.60 -23.12 -31.92
C GLN A 501 -34.20 -22.60 -30.60
N GLU A 502 -35.51 -22.75 -30.42
CA GLU A 502 -36.26 -22.36 -29.20
C GLU A 502 -35.89 -23.21 -27.97
N ASP A 503 -35.58 -24.50 -28.15
CA ASP A 503 -35.28 -25.46 -27.06
C ASP A 503 -33.97 -25.19 -26.30
N LEU A 504 -33.16 -24.23 -26.74
CA LEU A 504 -31.88 -23.87 -26.11
C LEU A 504 -31.90 -22.51 -25.40
N HIS A 505 -33.03 -21.82 -25.34
CA HIS A 505 -33.12 -20.46 -24.77
C HIS A 505 -32.63 -20.37 -23.32
N ALA A 506 -33.07 -21.28 -22.44
CA ALA A 506 -32.66 -21.27 -21.04
C ALA A 506 -31.15 -21.51 -20.88
N ARG A 507 -30.60 -22.52 -21.57
CA ARG A 507 -29.16 -22.83 -21.53
C ARG A 507 -28.29 -21.72 -22.10
N ARG A 508 -28.76 -21.03 -23.13
CA ARG A 508 -28.08 -19.85 -23.68
C ARG A 508 -28.07 -18.71 -22.68
N MET A 509 -29.21 -18.44 -22.05
CA MET A 509 -29.30 -17.41 -21.02
C MET A 509 -28.34 -17.70 -19.87
N ASP A 510 -28.25 -18.95 -19.44
CA ASP A 510 -27.28 -19.39 -18.42
C ASP A 510 -25.85 -19.08 -18.82
N SER A 511 -25.48 -19.37 -20.07
CA SER A 511 -24.13 -19.08 -20.57
C SER A 511 -23.82 -17.58 -20.59
N LEU A 512 -24.81 -16.73 -20.87
CA LEU A 512 -24.64 -15.27 -20.83
C LEU A 512 -24.53 -14.76 -19.40
N ILE A 513 -25.29 -15.34 -18.46
CA ILE A 513 -25.19 -15.04 -17.03
C ILE A 513 -23.80 -15.45 -16.53
N GLN A 514 -23.35 -16.67 -16.82
CA GLN A 514 -22.01 -17.15 -16.45
C GLN A 514 -20.91 -16.26 -17.01
N THR A 515 -20.99 -15.90 -18.30
CA THR A 515 -20.06 -14.92 -18.92
C THR A 515 -20.05 -13.59 -18.14
N SER A 516 -21.21 -13.11 -17.71
CA SER A 516 -21.31 -11.86 -16.96
C SER A 516 -20.62 -11.96 -15.60
N PHE A 517 -20.83 -13.06 -14.88
CA PHE A 517 -20.18 -13.32 -13.60
C PHE A 517 -18.66 -13.45 -13.73
N GLU A 518 -18.19 -14.15 -14.76
CA GLU A 518 -16.77 -14.29 -15.03
C GLU A 518 -16.12 -12.93 -15.34
N ILE A 519 -16.80 -12.05 -16.09
CA ILE A 519 -16.28 -10.70 -16.40
C ILE A 519 -16.29 -9.78 -15.18
N VAL A 520 -17.38 -9.76 -14.41
CA VAL A 520 -17.57 -8.76 -13.34
C VAL A 520 -16.93 -9.20 -12.02
N PHE A 521 -17.13 -10.46 -11.65
CA PHE A 521 -16.69 -11.02 -10.37
C PHE A 521 -15.48 -11.94 -10.48
N THR A 522 -15.07 -12.33 -11.70
CA THR A 522 -13.96 -13.28 -11.92
C THR A 522 -14.28 -14.71 -11.45
N ARG A 523 -15.50 -14.99 -10.98
CA ARG A 523 -15.96 -16.33 -10.59
C ARG A 523 -17.14 -16.78 -11.45
N ARG A 524 -17.56 -18.03 -11.25
CA ARG A 524 -18.83 -18.54 -11.81
C ARG A 524 -20.00 -18.17 -10.90
N ALA A 525 -21.15 -17.99 -11.52
CA ALA A 525 -22.43 -17.83 -10.83
C ALA A 525 -22.84 -19.16 -10.17
N GLU A 526 -23.38 -19.07 -8.97
CA GLU A 526 -24.02 -20.18 -8.25
C GLU A 526 -25.39 -20.53 -8.89
N GLU A 527 -25.92 -21.71 -8.59
CA GLU A 527 -27.14 -22.22 -9.25
C GLU A 527 -28.37 -21.34 -8.99
N ASP A 528 -28.48 -20.77 -7.79
CA ASP A 528 -29.55 -19.87 -7.40
C ASP A 528 -29.40 -18.49 -8.06
N GLU A 529 -28.18 -17.96 -8.16
CA GLU A 529 -27.87 -16.72 -8.89
C GLU A 529 -28.22 -16.86 -10.39
N VAL A 530 -27.84 -17.98 -11.02
CA VAL A 530 -28.22 -18.30 -12.40
C VAL A 530 -29.73 -18.35 -12.54
N SER A 531 -30.41 -19.06 -11.65
CA SER A 531 -31.87 -19.22 -11.69
C SER A 531 -32.59 -17.88 -11.53
N MET A 532 -32.12 -17.05 -10.60
CA MET A 532 -32.67 -15.71 -10.35
C MET A 532 -32.56 -14.83 -11.60
N PHE A 533 -31.35 -14.68 -12.17
CA PHE A 533 -31.16 -13.82 -13.33
C PHE A 533 -31.82 -14.38 -14.59
N ARG A 534 -31.83 -15.70 -14.78
CA ARG A 534 -32.51 -16.33 -15.92
C ARG A 534 -34.00 -15.97 -15.91
N ASN A 535 -34.67 -16.15 -14.78
CA ASN A 535 -36.09 -15.82 -14.64
C ASN A 535 -36.34 -14.33 -14.95
N TYR A 536 -35.51 -13.44 -14.38
CA TYR A 536 -35.61 -12.00 -14.60
C TYR A 536 -35.46 -11.60 -16.08
N LEU A 537 -34.46 -12.18 -16.77
CA LEU A 537 -34.13 -11.86 -18.17
C LEU A 537 -35.16 -12.44 -19.15
N LEU A 538 -35.61 -13.68 -18.94
CA LEU A 538 -36.59 -14.32 -19.82
C LEU A 538 -37.96 -13.63 -19.76
N GLU A 539 -38.40 -13.18 -18.58
CA GLU A 539 -39.61 -12.36 -18.42
C GLU A 539 -39.54 -11.02 -19.19
N ARG A 540 -38.34 -10.59 -19.58
CA ARG A 540 -38.07 -9.27 -20.19
C ARG A 540 -37.39 -9.40 -21.55
N ASN A 541 -37.51 -10.55 -22.21
CA ASN A 541 -36.84 -10.85 -23.48
C ASN A 541 -37.16 -9.83 -24.60
N GLU A 542 -38.33 -9.19 -24.57
CA GLU A 542 -38.72 -8.13 -25.52
C GLU A 542 -37.91 -6.82 -25.38
N ARG A 543 -37.27 -6.63 -24.22
CA ARG A 543 -36.46 -5.44 -23.84
C ARG A 543 -35.16 -5.87 -23.20
N LEU A 544 -34.50 -6.84 -23.85
CA LEU A 544 -33.35 -7.53 -23.31
C LEU A 544 -32.13 -6.62 -23.06
N PRO A 545 -31.79 -5.63 -23.92
CA PRO A 545 -30.71 -4.69 -23.62
C PRO A 545 -30.93 -3.96 -22.28
N GLU A 546 -32.15 -3.50 -22.02
CA GLU A 546 -32.52 -2.85 -20.76
C GLU A 546 -32.49 -3.83 -19.59
N ALA A 547 -32.88 -5.09 -19.81
CA ALA A 547 -32.80 -6.13 -18.78
C ALA A 547 -31.34 -6.46 -18.40
N PHE A 548 -30.45 -6.62 -19.38
CA PHE A 548 -29.01 -6.77 -19.13
C PHE A 548 -28.41 -5.55 -18.46
N GLN A 549 -28.84 -4.35 -18.82
CA GLN A 549 -28.42 -3.11 -18.16
C GLN A 549 -28.70 -3.15 -16.65
N GLN A 550 -29.90 -3.58 -16.25
CA GLN A 550 -30.28 -3.69 -14.84
C GLN A 550 -29.55 -4.82 -14.11
N MET A 551 -29.36 -5.97 -14.76
CA MET A 551 -28.55 -7.06 -14.21
C MET A 551 -27.13 -6.58 -13.90
N LEU A 552 -26.45 -5.99 -14.89
CA LEU A 552 -25.08 -5.51 -14.72
C LEU A 552 -25.00 -4.38 -13.70
N TRP A 553 -26.00 -3.49 -13.63
CA TRP A 553 -26.08 -2.48 -12.57
C TRP A 553 -26.12 -3.11 -11.18
N ALA A 554 -26.98 -4.11 -10.96
CA ALA A 554 -27.06 -4.82 -9.68
C ALA A 554 -25.73 -5.51 -9.31
N MET A 555 -25.01 -6.05 -10.30
CA MET A 555 -23.71 -6.68 -10.07
C MET A 555 -22.61 -5.67 -9.68
N ILE A 556 -22.43 -4.59 -10.45
CA ILE A 556 -21.34 -3.62 -10.21
C ILE A 556 -21.57 -2.73 -8.98
N THR A 557 -22.81 -2.68 -8.48
CA THR A 557 -23.18 -1.95 -7.24
C THR A 557 -23.26 -2.87 -6.02
N SER A 558 -23.02 -4.16 -6.19
CA SER A 558 -23.04 -5.12 -5.09
C SER A 558 -21.84 -4.93 -4.16
N PRO A 559 -21.96 -5.33 -2.88
CA PRO A 559 -20.82 -5.40 -1.98
C PRO A 559 -19.68 -6.24 -2.56
N GLU A 560 -19.96 -7.38 -3.20
CA GLU A 560 -18.94 -8.26 -3.77
C GLU A 560 -18.00 -7.51 -4.74
N PHE A 561 -18.54 -6.66 -5.61
CA PHE A 561 -17.72 -5.89 -6.54
C PHE A 561 -16.79 -4.88 -5.84
N ARG A 562 -17.17 -4.40 -4.64
CA ARG A 562 -16.46 -3.38 -3.87
C ARG A 562 -15.19 -3.90 -3.19
N PHE A 563 -15.01 -5.22 -3.11
CA PHE A 563 -13.91 -5.88 -2.42
C PHE A 563 -13.04 -6.75 -3.36
N ASN A 564 -11.89 -7.16 -2.85
CA ASN A 564 -10.86 -7.92 -3.56
C ASN A 564 -11.07 -9.45 -3.60
N TYR A 565 -12.22 -9.94 -3.13
CA TYR A 565 -12.57 -11.36 -3.11
C TYR A 565 -13.69 -11.65 -4.10
#